data_AF-A0A816GLP3-F1
#
_entry.id   AF-A0A816GLP3-F1
#
_cell.length_a   1.000
_cell.length_b   1.000
_cell.length_c   1.000
_cell.angle_alpha   90.00
_cell.angle_beta   90.00
_cell.angle_gamma   90.00
#
_symmetry.space_group_name_H-M   'P 1'
#
loop_
_entity.id
_entity.type
_entity.pdbx_description
1 polymer ?
#
loop_
_entity_poly.entity_id
_entity_poly.type
_entity_poly.pdbx_seq_one_letter_code
_entity_poly.pdbx_strand_id
1 'polypeptide(L)'
;MDELNLHPCMTPMVCLLKHMETNGIIPINDHISDMSPWMICMYKKFSNPLISFNIKLFLMRLIIDTHTIFKPYARYWLTPIIHICNQMFENSSEGLNTFIIDTIVILLSWHKQAIPIELDSIAIQRFIEYLFSNCSHRNVIVMKSNLDLIKKLIECWKERIHAPTLILYKLISEPDLKSKQNAISLSLIEILLANDILPYYAPPTPTGNLPSVTTNSILTTITKGFN
;
A
#
# COMPACT_ATOMS: atom_id res chain seq x y z
N MET A 1 16.99 4.24 14.81
CA MET A 1 16.74 2.91 15.39
C MET A 1 15.32 2.95 15.89
N ASP A 2 14.46 2.07 15.41
CA ASP A 2 13.02 2.11 15.75
C ASP A 2 12.81 1.91 17.24
N GLU A 3 12.14 2.86 17.89
CA GLU A 3 11.87 2.83 19.34
C GLU A 3 11.12 1.56 19.76
N LEU A 4 10.30 1.00 18.86
CA LEU A 4 9.60 -0.27 19.06
C LEU A 4 10.55 -1.46 19.25
N ASN A 5 11.73 -1.44 18.62
CA ASN A 5 12.73 -2.50 18.78
C ASN A 5 13.49 -2.43 20.10
N LEU A 6 13.42 -1.28 20.79
CA LEU A 6 13.99 -1.12 22.13
C LEU A 6 13.10 -1.73 23.23
N HIS A 7 11.86 -2.11 22.90
CA HIS A 7 10.98 -2.77 23.85
C HIS A 7 11.62 -4.08 24.35
N PRO A 8 11.77 -4.31 25.66
CA PRO A 8 12.50 -5.46 26.20
C PRO A 8 12.02 -6.83 25.69
N CYS A 9 10.72 -6.94 25.37
CA CYS A 9 10.13 -8.17 24.85
C CYS A 9 10.33 -8.39 23.34
N MET A 10 10.80 -7.41 22.56
CA MET A 10 10.91 -7.57 21.10
C MET A 10 11.93 -8.65 20.73
N THR A 11 13.15 -8.55 21.27
CA THR A 11 14.22 -9.50 20.99
C THR A 11 13.86 -10.93 21.39
N PRO A 12 13.37 -11.21 22.63
CA PRO A 12 12.91 -12.55 23.00
C PRO A 12 11.81 -13.10 22.09
N MET A 13 10.83 -12.27 21.69
CA MET A 13 9.74 -12.70 20.81
C MET A 13 10.24 -13.08 19.41
N VAL A 14 11.11 -12.26 18.81
CA VAL A 14 11.73 -12.56 17.52
C VAL A 14 12.54 -13.86 17.61
N CYS A 15 13.35 -14.03 18.66
CA CYS A 15 14.12 -15.25 18.88
C CYS A 15 13.23 -16.49 19.03
N LEU A 16 12.13 -16.38 19.78
CA LEU A 16 11.16 -17.46 19.94
C LEU A 16 10.57 -17.88 18.59
N LEU A 17 10.10 -16.94 17.78
CA LEU A 17 9.51 -17.25 16.47
C LEU A 17 10.52 -17.90 15.53
N LYS A 18 11.76 -17.37 15.47
CA LYS A 18 12.84 -17.97 14.66
C LYS A 18 13.23 -19.36 15.14
N HIS A 19 13.22 -19.60 16.45
CA HIS A 19 13.47 -20.91 17.02
C HIS A 19 12.35 -21.90 16.65
N MET A 20 11.09 -21.47 16.69
CA MET A 20 9.96 -22.28 16.25
C MET A 20 10.02 -22.64 14.76
N GLU A 21 10.49 -21.72 13.91
CA GLU A 21 10.73 -21.96 12.47
C GLU A 21 11.85 -22.99 12.27
N THR A 22 12.99 -22.79 12.93
CA THR A 22 14.18 -23.65 12.78
C THR A 22 13.93 -25.09 13.24
N ASN A 23 13.09 -25.27 14.27
CA ASN A 23 12.76 -26.58 14.81
C ASN A 23 11.56 -27.25 14.12
N GLY A 24 11.00 -26.66 13.06
CA GLY A 24 9.85 -27.23 12.34
C GLY A 24 8.55 -27.27 13.17
N ILE A 25 8.42 -26.44 14.19
CA ILE A 25 7.19 -26.31 14.99
C ILE A 25 6.09 -25.59 14.19
N ILE A 26 6.50 -24.74 13.25
CA ILE A 26 5.58 -24.05 12.34
C ILE A 26 5.27 -25.00 11.18
N PRO A 27 4.00 -25.40 10.99
CA PRO A 27 3.64 -26.39 9.97
C PRO A 27 3.85 -25.78 8.57
N ILE A 28 4.81 -26.35 7.84
CA ILE A 28 5.09 -26.04 6.43
C ILE A 28 4.35 -27.07 5.57
N ASN A 29 3.03 -27.17 5.70
CA ASN A 29 2.27 -28.08 4.83
C ASN A 29 1.75 -27.31 3.62
N ASP A 30 2.20 -27.74 2.43
CA ASP A 30 1.74 -27.27 1.11
C ASP A 30 0.25 -27.54 0.85
N HIS A 31 -0.40 -28.32 1.74
CA HIS A 31 -1.81 -28.63 1.68
C HIS A 31 -2.44 -28.34 3.05
N ILE A 32 -3.32 -27.33 3.10
CA ILE A 32 -4.10 -26.84 4.26
C ILE A 32 -3.33 -25.85 5.15
N SER A 33 -3.06 -24.61 4.70
CA SER A 33 -3.94 -23.41 4.76
C SER A 33 -4.39 -22.90 6.14
N ASP A 34 -4.14 -23.60 7.24
CA ASP A 34 -4.63 -23.15 8.55
C ASP A 34 -3.50 -22.59 9.42
N MET A 35 -3.73 -21.38 9.94
CA MET A 35 -2.83 -20.74 10.89
C MET A 35 -2.72 -21.59 12.16
N SER A 36 -1.52 -21.66 12.73
CA SER A 36 -1.32 -22.29 14.03
C SER A 36 -2.13 -21.58 15.13
N PRO A 37 -2.50 -22.28 16.24
CA PRO A 37 -3.28 -21.68 17.33
C PRO A 37 -2.64 -20.41 17.92
N TRP A 38 -1.31 -20.38 18.04
CA TRP A 38 -0.59 -19.20 18.55
C TRP A 38 -0.73 -17.99 17.61
N MET A 39 -0.67 -18.24 16.30
CA MET A 39 -0.78 -17.19 15.30
C MET A 39 -2.22 -16.70 15.15
N ILE A 40 -3.22 -17.59 15.28
CA ILE A 40 -4.63 -17.20 15.38
C ILE A 40 -4.84 -16.27 16.58
N CYS A 41 -4.24 -16.56 17.73
CA CYS A 41 -4.31 -15.69 18.90
C CYS A 41 -3.74 -14.29 18.61
N MET A 42 -2.57 -14.23 17.95
CA MET A 42 -1.98 -12.96 17.52
C MET A 42 -2.88 -12.22 16.53
N TYR A 43 -3.39 -12.90 15.50
CA TYR A 43 -4.30 -12.34 14.50
C TYR A 43 -5.55 -11.75 15.16
N LYS A 44 -6.18 -12.48 16.08
CA LYS A 44 -7.36 -11.99 16.82
C LYS A 44 -7.07 -10.72 17.60
N LYS A 45 -5.90 -10.60 18.22
CA LYS A 45 -5.50 -9.37 18.94
C LYS A 45 -5.20 -8.23 17.98
N PHE A 46 -4.52 -8.52 16.87
CA PHE A 46 -4.14 -7.54 15.87
C PHE A 46 -5.36 -6.89 15.19
N SER A 47 -6.32 -7.74 14.78
CA SER A 47 -7.53 -7.31 14.08
C SER A 47 -8.62 -6.75 15.01
N ASN A 48 -8.47 -6.84 16.33
CA ASN A 48 -9.47 -6.33 17.27
C ASN A 48 -9.42 -4.79 17.35
N PRO A 49 -10.50 -4.06 17.01
CA PRO A 49 -10.52 -2.60 17.05
C PRO A 49 -10.35 -2.03 18.47
N LEU A 50 -10.73 -2.77 19.51
CA LEU A 50 -10.67 -2.33 20.91
C LEU A 50 -9.26 -2.40 21.52
N ILE A 51 -8.33 -3.13 20.89
CA ILE A 51 -6.96 -3.22 21.36
C ILE A 51 -6.23 -1.90 21.06
N SER A 52 -5.47 -1.42 22.04
CA SER A 52 -4.71 -0.17 21.93
C SER A 52 -3.77 -0.20 20.72
N PHE A 53 -3.67 0.93 20.03
CA PHE A 53 -2.85 1.07 18.83
C PHE A 53 -1.38 0.67 19.04
N ASN A 54 -0.78 1.00 20.18
CA ASN A 54 0.61 0.65 20.50
C ASN A 54 0.87 -0.87 20.51
N ILE A 55 -0.09 -1.67 20.97
CA ILE A 55 0.01 -3.14 20.92
C ILE A 55 0.00 -3.61 19.48
N LYS A 56 -0.81 -3.00 18.61
CA LYS A 56 -0.86 -3.32 17.18
C LYS A 56 0.44 -2.94 16.49
N LEU A 57 1.02 -1.77 16.80
CA LEU A 57 2.33 -1.36 16.30
C LEU A 57 3.44 -2.32 16.75
N PHE A 58 3.42 -2.77 18.00
CA PHE A 58 4.37 -3.78 18.49
C PHE A 58 4.24 -5.10 17.71
N LEU A 59 3.02 -5.61 17.53
CA LEU A 59 2.77 -6.83 16.77
C LEU A 59 3.16 -6.68 15.29
N MET A 60 2.89 -5.52 14.70
CA MET A 60 3.26 -5.21 13.32
C MET A 60 4.79 -5.18 13.16
N ARG A 61 5.51 -4.56 14.10
CA ARG A 61 6.98 -4.58 14.10
C ARG A 61 7.53 -6.01 14.21
N LEU A 62 6.95 -6.82 15.10
CA LEU A 62 7.31 -8.23 15.24
C LEU A 62 7.10 -8.99 13.92
N ILE A 63 5.99 -8.76 13.22
CA ILE A 63 5.73 -9.35 11.89
C ILE A 63 6.75 -8.88 10.86
N ILE A 64 7.12 -7.60 10.84
CA ILE A 64 8.14 -7.06 9.93
C ILE A 64 9.49 -7.77 10.16
N ASP A 65 9.91 -7.88 11.41
CA ASP A 65 11.19 -8.50 11.78
C ASP A 65 11.23 -10.03 11.55
N THR A 66 10.07 -10.67 11.40
CA THR A 66 9.92 -12.12 11.19
C THR A 66 9.06 -12.45 9.97
N HIS A 67 9.09 -11.59 8.95
CA HIS A 67 8.16 -11.65 7.81
C HIS A 67 8.18 -12.97 7.03
N THR A 68 9.28 -13.72 7.05
CA THR A 68 9.39 -15.04 6.38
C THR A 68 8.44 -16.06 6.98
N ILE A 69 8.25 -16.03 8.30
CA ILE A 69 7.34 -16.91 9.05
C ILE A 69 5.88 -16.63 8.69
N PHE A 70 5.54 -15.35 8.50
CA PHE A 70 4.17 -14.92 8.22
C PHE A 70 3.80 -15.01 6.73
N LYS A 71 4.79 -15.05 5.84
CA LYS A 71 4.62 -15.06 4.38
C LYS A 71 3.68 -16.16 3.85
N PRO A 72 3.73 -17.42 4.31
CA PRO A 72 2.78 -18.46 3.86
C PRO A 72 1.32 -18.13 4.20
N TYR A 73 1.10 -17.26 5.18
CA TYR A 73 -0.22 -16.86 5.67
C TYR A 73 -0.60 -15.43 5.26
N ALA A 74 0.12 -14.85 4.29
CA ALA A 74 -0.02 -13.45 3.89
C ALA A 74 -1.47 -13.06 3.55
N ARG A 75 -2.27 -13.98 3.00
CA ARG A 75 -3.68 -13.74 2.65
C ARG A 75 -4.54 -13.30 3.83
N TYR A 76 -4.17 -13.71 5.05
CA TYR A 76 -4.87 -13.32 6.27
C TYR A 76 -4.34 -11.99 6.83
N TRP A 77 -3.04 -11.74 6.69
CA TRP A 77 -2.37 -10.60 7.32
C TRP A 77 -2.41 -9.32 6.50
N LEU A 78 -2.54 -9.42 5.18
CA LEU A 78 -2.52 -8.30 4.25
C LEU A 78 -3.51 -7.20 4.66
N THR A 79 -4.78 -7.58 4.81
CA THR A 79 -5.87 -6.64 5.09
C THR A 79 -5.71 -5.96 6.46
N PRO A 80 -5.51 -6.69 7.57
CA PRO A 80 -5.25 -6.03 8.85
C PRO A 80 -4.04 -5.10 8.82
N ILE A 81 -2.94 -5.47 8.14
CA ILE A 81 -1.75 -4.62 8.05
C ILE A 81 -2.07 -3.31 7.34
N ILE A 82 -2.80 -3.37 6.22
CA ILE A 82 -3.25 -2.18 5.49
C ILE A 82 -4.12 -1.28 6.38
N HIS A 83 -5.01 -1.86 7.21
CA HIS A 83 -5.81 -1.09 8.16
C HIS A 83 -4.95 -0.35 9.19
N ILE A 84 -3.86 -0.96 9.68
CA ILE A 84 -2.94 -0.29 10.60
C ILE A 84 -2.19 0.83 9.87
N CYS A 85 -1.72 0.62 8.65
CA CYS A 85 -1.11 1.69 7.86
C CYS A 85 -2.05 2.89 7.70
N ASN A 86 -3.32 2.66 7.38
CA ASN A 86 -4.32 3.71 7.26
C ASN A 86 -4.51 4.47 8.59
N GLN A 87 -4.60 3.75 9.72
CA GLN A 87 -4.67 4.38 11.04
C GLN A 87 -3.40 5.16 11.38
N MET A 88 -2.22 4.72 10.94
CA MET A 88 -0.98 5.49 11.10
C MET A 88 -1.08 6.82 10.36
N PHE A 89 -1.45 6.80 9.07
CA PHE A 89 -1.61 8.01 8.28
C PHE A 89 -2.68 8.97 8.81
N GLU A 90 -3.75 8.46 9.42
CA GLU A 90 -4.77 9.28 10.07
C GLU A 90 -4.23 10.00 11.32
N ASN A 91 -3.34 9.34 12.07
CA ASN A 91 -2.81 9.85 13.33
C ASN A 91 -1.50 10.62 13.18
N SER A 92 -0.82 10.52 12.02
CA SER A 92 0.43 11.23 11.74
C SER A 92 0.29 12.15 10.54
N SER A 93 0.67 13.43 10.71
CA SER A 93 0.88 14.36 9.60
C SER A 93 2.27 14.24 8.97
N GLU A 94 3.10 13.34 9.49
CA GLU A 94 4.41 13.03 8.92
C GLU A 94 4.24 12.23 7.62
N GLY A 95 5.12 12.47 6.65
CA GLY A 95 5.12 11.75 5.37
C GLY A 95 5.39 10.25 5.52
N LEU A 96 5.92 9.59 4.48
CA LEU A 96 6.26 8.16 4.59
C LEU A 96 7.40 7.93 5.60
N ASN A 97 7.03 7.53 6.82
CA ASN A 97 7.99 7.18 7.86
C ASN A 97 8.64 5.82 7.56
N THR A 98 9.77 5.54 8.23
CA THR A 98 10.54 4.31 8.03
C THR A 98 9.72 3.05 8.30
N PHE A 99 8.81 3.10 9.27
CA PHE A 99 7.95 1.98 9.62
C PHE A 99 6.96 1.61 8.51
N ILE A 100 6.33 2.60 7.87
CA ILE A 100 5.45 2.40 6.72
C ILE A 100 6.25 1.89 5.51
N ILE A 101 7.45 2.44 5.29
CA ILE A 101 8.36 1.97 4.24
C ILE A 101 8.70 0.49 4.43
N ASP A 102 9.14 0.10 5.63
CA ASP A 102 9.44 -1.30 5.98
C ASP A 102 8.20 -2.19 5.74
N THR A 103 7.02 -1.69 6.11
CA THR A 103 5.76 -2.41 5.87
C THR A 103 5.50 -2.63 4.39
N ILE A 104 5.62 -1.59 3.54
CA ILE A 104 5.43 -1.70 2.09
C ILE A 104 6.41 -2.72 1.51
N VAL A 105 7.66 -2.73 1.95
CA VAL A 105 8.66 -3.71 1.53
C VAL A 105 8.21 -5.14 1.86
N ILE A 106 7.62 -5.36 3.04
CA ILE A 106 7.05 -6.67 3.39
C ILE A 106 5.85 -7.03 2.50
N LEU A 107 4.91 -6.09 2.29
CA LEU A 107 3.75 -6.32 1.43
C LEU A 107 4.16 -6.66 -0.01
N LEU A 108 5.16 -5.96 -0.55
CA LEU A 108 5.79 -6.27 -1.83
C LEU A 108 6.43 -7.66 -1.82
N SER A 109 7.07 -8.08 -0.73
CA SER A 109 7.66 -9.42 -0.65
C SER A 109 6.63 -10.55 -0.65
N TRP A 110 5.37 -10.24 -0.35
CA TRP A 110 4.23 -11.16 -0.24
C TRP A 110 3.29 -11.16 -1.45
N HIS A 111 3.55 -10.32 -2.47
CA HIS A 111 2.63 -10.12 -3.61
C HIS A 111 2.24 -11.41 -4.36
N LYS A 112 3.11 -12.44 -4.36
CA LYS A 112 2.82 -13.74 -5.01
C LYS A 112 1.93 -14.65 -4.16
N GLN A 113 1.96 -14.46 -2.83
CA GLN A 113 1.23 -15.29 -1.87
C GLN A 113 -0.15 -14.71 -1.56
N ALA A 114 -0.28 -13.39 -1.58
CA ALA A 114 -1.50 -12.69 -1.29
C ALA A 114 -1.68 -11.53 -2.26
N ILE A 115 -2.80 -11.56 -2.98
CA ILE A 115 -3.30 -10.43 -3.75
C ILE A 115 -4.47 -9.86 -2.94
N PRO A 116 -4.56 -8.53 -2.82
CA PRO A 116 -5.70 -7.92 -2.14
C PRO A 116 -7.04 -8.37 -2.73
N ILE A 117 -7.98 -8.76 -1.87
CA ILE A 117 -9.31 -9.28 -2.26
C ILE A 117 -10.27 -8.10 -2.47
N GLU A 118 -11.28 -8.24 -3.34
CA GLU A 118 -12.26 -7.18 -3.64
C GLU A 118 -12.98 -6.63 -2.39
N LEU A 119 -13.21 -7.46 -1.37
CA LEU A 119 -13.80 -7.07 -0.08
C LEU A 119 -12.99 -5.99 0.64
N ASP A 120 -11.70 -5.91 0.36
CA ASP A 120 -10.76 -4.99 1.01
C ASP A 120 -10.46 -3.77 0.13
N SER A 121 -11.10 -3.66 -1.04
CA SER A 121 -10.88 -2.63 -2.06
C SER A 121 -10.86 -1.21 -1.48
N ILE A 122 -11.76 -0.90 -0.55
CA ILE A 122 -11.84 0.42 0.08
C ILE A 122 -10.58 0.70 0.94
N ALA A 123 -10.16 -0.26 1.75
CA ALA A 123 -9.00 -0.10 2.62
C ALA A 123 -7.69 0.02 1.80
N ILE A 124 -7.60 -0.76 0.72
CA ILE A 124 -6.47 -0.70 -0.23
C ILE A 124 -6.46 0.65 -0.94
N GLN A 125 -7.61 1.07 -1.49
CA GLN A 125 -7.74 2.33 -2.19
C GLN A 125 -7.33 3.49 -1.31
N ARG A 126 -7.82 3.52 -0.06
CA ARG A 126 -7.45 4.52 0.93
C ARG A 126 -5.96 4.50 1.27
N PHE A 127 -5.35 3.32 1.32
CA PHE A 127 -3.90 3.20 1.53
C PHE A 127 -3.11 3.78 0.36
N ILE A 128 -3.47 3.48 -0.88
CA ILE A 128 -2.86 4.07 -2.07
C ILE A 128 -3.03 5.60 -2.07
N GLU A 129 -4.21 6.09 -1.72
CA GLU A 129 -4.50 7.51 -1.58
C GLU A 129 -3.56 8.21 -0.58
N TYR A 130 -3.32 7.59 0.57
CA TYR A 130 -2.36 8.08 1.55
C TYR A 130 -0.91 8.04 1.03
N LEU A 131 -0.51 6.99 0.31
CA LEU A 131 0.82 6.92 -0.29
C LEU A 131 1.05 8.05 -1.30
N PHE A 132 0.08 8.30 -2.18
CA PHE A 132 0.16 9.39 -3.16
C PHE A 132 0.26 10.75 -2.48
N SER A 133 -0.53 10.97 -1.42
CA SER A 133 -0.53 12.22 -0.67
C SER A 133 0.78 12.48 0.09
N ASN A 134 1.44 11.43 0.58
CA ASN A 134 2.57 11.53 1.51
C ASN A 134 3.93 11.18 0.88
N CYS A 135 4.00 10.91 -0.43
CA CYS A 135 5.24 10.53 -1.10
C CYS A 135 6.27 11.67 -1.22
N SER A 136 5.83 12.92 -1.12
CA SER A 136 6.68 14.11 -1.24
C SER A 136 7.64 14.23 -0.06
N HIS A 137 8.89 14.57 -0.36
CA HIS A 137 9.92 14.75 0.66
C HIS A 137 10.95 15.79 0.21
N ARG A 138 11.47 16.59 1.15
CA ARG A 138 12.46 17.64 0.87
C ARG A 138 13.75 17.08 0.24
N ASN A 139 14.16 15.90 0.69
CA ASN A 139 15.28 15.16 0.09
C ASN A 139 14.82 14.41 -1.17
N VAL A 140 15.37 14.80 -2.32
CA VAL A 140 15.05 14.22 -3.64
C VAL A 140 15.38 12.72 -3.71
N ILE A 141 16.41 12.24 -3.02
CA ILE A 141 16.79 10.82 -3.01
C ILE A 141 15.68 10.01 -2.31
N VAL A 142 15.21 10.50 -1.16
CA VAL A 142 14.10 9.87 -0.41
C VAL A 142 12.82 9.92 -1.23
N MET A 143 12.51 11.07 -1.84
CA MET A 143 11.33 11.22 -2.70
C MET A 143 11.34 10.24 -3.89
N LYS A 144 12.48 10.07 -4.57
CA LYS A 144 12.64 9.08 -5.65
C LYS A 144 12.44 7.66 -5.13
N SER A 145 13.04 7.33 -3.98
CA SER A 145 12.85 6.02 -3.34
C SER A 145 11.37 5.75 -3.00
N ASN A 146 10.64 6.76 -2.53
CA ASN A 146 9.21 6.65 -2.24
C ASN A 146 8.41 6.36 -3.52
N LEU A 147 8.70 7.09 -4.61
CA LEU A 147 8.07 6.87 -5.91
C LEU A 147 8.37 5.48 -6.47
N ASP A 148 9.60 4.99 -6.33
CA ASP A 148 9.99 3.64 -6.77
C ASP A 148 9.25 2.55 -5.97
N LEU A 149 9.04 2.75 -4.67
CA LEU A 149 8.25 1.84 -3.84
C LEU A 149 6.78 1.83 -4.26
N ILE A 150 6.19 3.01 -4.48
CA ILE A 150 4.81 3.13 -4.95
C ILE A 150 4.66 2.49 -6.33
N LYS A 151 5.59 2.74 -7.26
CA LYS A 151 5.61 2.13 -8.59
C LYS A 151 5.54 0.61 -8.52
N LYS A 152 6.43 -0.01 -7.73
CA LYS A 152 6.43 -1.48 -7.54
C LYS A 152 5.12 -1.98 -6.95
N LEU A 153 4.52 -1.23 -6.02
CA LEU A 153 3.26 -1.62 -5.40
C LEU A 153 2.10 -1.59 -6.40
N ILE A 154 2.02 -0.52 -7.21
CA ILE A 154 1.03 -0.41 -8.28
C ILE A 154 1.22 -1.54 -9.30
N GLU A 155 2.45 -1.83 -9.72
CA GLU A 155 2.74 -2.94 -10.64
C GLU A 155 2.24 -4.30 -10.09
N CYS A 156 2.41 -4.54 -8.79
CA CYS A 156 1.93 -5.76 -8.15
C CYS A 156 0.39 -5.83 -8.04
N TRP A 157 -0.29 -4.70 -7.90
CA TRP A 157 -1.72 -4.64 -7.55
C TRP A 157 -2.60 -3.96 -8.61
N LYS A 158 -2.10 -3.79 -9.84
CA LYS A 158 -2.77 -3.05 -10.92
C LYS A 158 -4.21 -3.47 -11.23
N GLU A 159 -4.56 -4.74 -11.02
CA GLU A 159 -5.91 -5.27 -11.24
C GLU A 159 -6.91 -4.95 -10.11
N ARG A 160 -6.44 -4.38 -9.00
CA ARG A 160 -7.20 -4.15 -7.75
C ARG A 160 -7.22 -2.70 -7.30
N ILE A 161 -6.55 -1.80 -8.04
CA ILE A 161 -6.39 -0.40 -7.68
C ILE A 161 -7.08 0.47 -8.72
N HIS A 162 -7.73 1.54 -8.25
CA HIS A 162 -8.23 2.61 -9.09
C HIS A 162 -7.40 3.89 -8.90
N ALA A 163 -7.33 4.72 -9.94
CA ALA A 163 -6.59 5.97 -9.86
C ALA A 163 -7.16 6.91 -8.78
N PRO A 164 -6.33 7.40 -7.84
CA PRO A 164 -6.66 8.44 -6.86
C PRO A 164 -6.96 9.81 -7.49
N THR A 165 -8.02 9.90 -8.30
CA THR A 165 -8.26 11.03 -9.22
C THR A 165 -8.32 12.38 -8.48
N LEU A 166 -9.00 12.42 -7.34
CA LEU A 166 -9.15 13.64 -6.54
C LEU A 166 -7.81 14.10 -5.95
N ILE A 167 -6.98 13.15 -5.52
CA ILE A 167 -5.66 13.44 -4.94
C ILE A 167 -4.71 13.93 -6.03
N LEU A 168 -4.71 13.28 -7.19
CA LEU A 168 -3.94 13.74 -8.35
C LEU A 168 -4.36 15.15 -8.76
N TYR A 169 -5.67 15.40 -8.86
CA TYR A 169 -6.19 16.73 -9.17
C TYR A 169 -5.70 17.77 -8.15
N LYS A 170 -5.77 17.47 -6.85
CA LYS A 170 -5.29 18.37 -5.80
C LYS A 170 -3.80 18.64 -5.92
N LEU A 171 -2.99 17.61 -6.16
CA LEU A 171 -1.54 17.72 -6.30
C LEU A 171 -1.11 18.51 -7.54
N ILE A 172 -1.88 18.48 -8.63
CA ILE A 172 -1.62 19.25 -9.86
C ILE A 172 -2.13 20.69 -9.73
N SER A 173 -3.26 20.88 -9.05
CA SER A 173 -3.92 22.19 -8.93
C SER A 173 -3.27 23.11 -7.91
N GLU A 174 -2.25 22.63 -7.18
CA GLU A 174 -1.55 23.43 -6.19
C GLU A 174 -0.61 24.43 -6.90
N PRO A 175 -0.86 25.75 -6.81
CA PRO A 175 -0.28 26.76 -7.71
C PRO A 175 1.18 27.12 -7.40
N ASP A 176 1.93 26.26 -6.71
CA ASP A 176 3.30 26.56 -6.33
C ASP A 176 4.30 26.24 -7.46
N LEU A 177 4.56 27.26 -8.28
CA LEU A 177 5.55 27.26 -9.37
C LEU A 177 6.99 27.01 -8.91
N LYS A 178 7.30 27.14 -7.61
CA LYS A 178 8.64 26.83 -7.04
C LYS A 178 8.72 25.42 -6.47
N SER A 179 7.59 24.78 -6.21
CA SER A 179 7.57 23.42 -5.66
C SER A 179 7.95 22.39 -6.71
N LYS A 180 8.67 21.34 -6.28
CA LYS A 180 8.85 20.11 -7.09
C LYS A 180 7.59 19.24 -7.10
N GLN A 181 6.46 19.74 -6.57
CA GLN A 181 5.24 18.97 -6.36
C GLN A 181 4.57 18.62 -7.68
N ASN A 182 4.63 19.53 -8.66
CA ASN A 182 4.19 19.26 -10.02
C ASN A 182 4.98 18.14 -10.70
N ALA A 183 6.28 18.02 -10.41
CA ALA A 183 7.07 16.91 -10.95
C ALA A 183 6.69 15.57 -10.31
N ILE A 184 6.31 15.57 -9.02
CA ILE A 184 5.84 14.38 -8.31
C ILE A 184 4.50 13.93 -8.87
N SER A 185 3.54 14.86 -9.05
CA SER A 185 2.21 14.53 -9.59
C SER A 185 2.31 13.98 -11.01
N LEU A 186 3.17 14.56 -11.86
CA LEU A 186 3.47 14.01 -13.19
C LEU A 186 4.08 12.60 -13.11
N SER A 187 5.03 12.37 -12.20
CA SER A 187 5.64 11.04 -12.01
C SER A 187 4.61 10.00 -11.55
N LEU A 188 3.69 10.39 -10.67
CA LEU A 188 2.61 9.51 -10.20
C LEU A 188 1.63 9.16 -11.33
N ILE A 189 1.31 10.13 -12.21
CA ILE A 189 0.50 9.88 -13.41
C ILE A 189 1.22 8.93 -14.36
N GLU A 190 2.52 9.13 -14.57
CA GLU A 190 3.33 8.24 -15.41
C GLU A 190 3.31 6.81 -14.86
N ILE A 191 3.45 6.62 -13.55
CA ILE A 191 3.36 5.30 -12.90
C ILE A 191 2.01 4.62 -13.18
N LEU A 192 0.90 5.36 -13.11
CA LEU A 192 -0.43 4.81 -13.39
C LEU A 192 -0.60 4.43 -14.86
N LEU A 193 -0.20 5.33 -15.77
CA LEU A 193 -0.28 5.10 -17.21
C LEU A 193 0.59 3.93 -17.66
N ALA A 194 1.78 3.77 -17.08
CA ALA A 194 2.66 2.64 -17.35
C ALA A 194 2.07 1.28 -16.93
N ASN A 195 1.02 1.28 -16.11
CA ASN A 195 0.30 0.09 -15.64
C ASN A 195 -1.12 -0.03 -16.22
N ASP A 196 -1.41 0.68 -17.32
CA ASP A 196 -2.73 0.70 -17.98
C ASP A 196 -3.87 1.23 -17.09
N ILE A 197 -3.55 2.02 -16.05
CA ILE A 197 -4.52 2.65 -15.17
C ILE A 197 -4.74 4.09 -15.63
N LEU A 198 -5.96 4.41 -16.05
CA LEU A 198 -6.31 5.78 -16.42
C LEU A 198 -6.26 6.70 -15.18
N PRO A 199 -5.61 7.88 -15.24
CA PRO A 199 -5.46 8.81 -14.11
C PRO A 199 -6.77 9.42 -13.59
N TYR A 200 -7.87 9.15 -14.29
CA TYR A 200 -9.21 9.55 -13.92
C TYR A 200 -10.10 8.32 -13.81
N TYR A 201 -10.94 8.29 -12.77
CA TYR A 201 -11.95 7.27 -12.63
C TYR A 201 -13.09 7.55 -13.61
N ALA A 202 -13.19 6.74 -14.66
CA ALA A 202 -14.41 6.64 -15.45
C ALA A 202 -15.28 5.54 -14.81
N PRO A 203 -16.44 5.86 -14.22
CA PRO A 203 -17.36 4.81 -13.78
C PRO A 203 -17.69 3.92 -14.98
N PRO A 204 -17.81 2.59 -14.79
CA PRO A 204 -18.25 1.72 -15.87
C PRO A 204 -19.58 2.26 -16.37
N THR A 205 -19.62 2.61 -17.66
CA THR A 205 -20.84 3.10 -18.29
C THR A 205 -21.95 2.10 -17.99
N PRO A 206 -23.11 2.52 -17.45
CA PRO A 206 -24.26 1.64 -17.41
C PRO A 206 -24.45 1.11 -18.83
N THR A 207 -24.55 -0.21 -18.99
CA THR A 207 -24.77 -0.87 -20.28
C THR A 207 -26.00 -0.25 -20.94
N GLY A 208 -25.75 0.69 -21.83
CA GLY A 208 -26.73 1.67 -22.27
C GLY A 208 -26.04 2.66 -23.19
N ASN A 209 -25.65 2.17 -24.37
CA ASN A 209 -25.34 2.91 -25.59
C ASN A 209 -24.95 4.39 -25.40
N LEU A 210 -23.68 4.67 -25.15
CA LEU A 210 -23.07 5.91 -25.63
C LEU A 210 -22.13 5.60 -26.81
N PRO A 211 -22.12 6.44 -27.86
CA PRO A 211 -21.33 6.20 -29.05
C PRO A 211 -19.84 6.24 -28.71
N SER A 212 -19.07 5.36 -29.36
CA SER A 212 -17.63 5.28 -29.22
C SER A 212 -16.97 6.62 -29.53
N VAL A 213 -16.47 7.29 -28.49
CA VAL A 213 -15.57 8.44 -28.66
C VAL A 213 -14.23 7.89 -29.13
N THR A 214 -14.14 7.69 -30.43
CA THR A 214 -12.89 7.38 -31.12
C THR A 214 -12.00 8.61 -30.99
N THR A 215 -10.76 8.41 -30.55
CA THR A 215 -9.69 9.39 -30.28
C THR A 215 -9.38 10.39 -31.40
N ASN A 216 -10.02 10.26 -32.57
CA ASN A 216 -9.90 11.18 -33.70
C ASN A 216 -10.74 12.46 -33.58
N SER A 217 -11.74 12.54 -32.70
CA SER A 217 -12.62 13.73 -32.61
C SER A 217 -12.00 14.92 -31.84
N ILE A 218 -11.03 14.65 -30.97
CA ILE A 218 -10.38 15.69 -30.15
C ILE A 218 -9.38 16.50 -31.00
N LEU A 219 -8.70 15.87 -31.95
CA LEU A 219 -7.73 16.53 -32.84
C LEU A 219 -8.40 17.45 -33.89
N THR A 220 -9.63 17.16 -34.31
CA THR A 220 -10.36 18.00 -35.28
C THR A 220 -11.00 19.25 -34.68
N THR A 221 -11.22 19.29 -33.36
CA THR A 221 -11.82 20.47 -32.71
C THR A 221 -10.76 21.53 -32.39
N ILE A 222 -9.51 21.13 -32.16
CA ILE A 222 -8.41 22.06 -31.87
C ILE A 222 -7.94 22.79 -33.14
N THR A 223 -8.10 22.20 -34.33
CA THR A 223 -7.68 22.81 -35.61
C THR A 223 -8.72 23.76 -36.23
N LYS A 224 -9.95 23.82 -35.71
CA LYS A 224 -10.98 24.77 -36.18
C LYS A 224 -11.06 26.07 -35.38
N GLY A 225 -10.25 26.23 -34.33
CA GLY A 225 -10.17 27.46 -33.53
C GLY A 225 -9.06 28.43 -33.93
N PHE A 226 -8.29 28.12 -34.98
CA PHE A 226 -7.16 28.93 -35.46
C PHE A 226 -7.24 29.19 -36.97
N ASN A 227 -8.38 29.68 -37.45
CA ASN A 227 -8.49 30.44 -38.69
C ASN A 227 -9.52 31.54 -38.51
#